data_AF-A0A2N1NJJ3-F1
#
_entry.id   AF-A0A2N1NJJ3-F1
#
_cell.length_a   1.000
_cell.length_b   1.000
_cell.length_c   1.000
_cell.angle_alpha   90.00
_cell.angle_beta   90.00
_cell.angle_gamma   90.00
#
_symmetry.space_group_name_H-M   'P 1'
#
loop_
_entity.id
_entity.type
_entity.pdbx_description
1 polymer ?
#
loop_
_entity_poly.entity_id
_entity_poly.type
_entity_poly.pdbx_seq_one_letter_code
_entity_poly.pdbx_strand_id
1 'polypeptide(L)'
;MRDFLNRINIDNILLPLQNNDDMIQMLKSQLKNTLVLTGKDLIRRNVEHEVHRVRSNNDIIDIDSATNIIWNSHLTNSQREWLMRLADNISNNRNSETIYRMSQINIPQITKSSFEDNFFNGYGTNFYEEESFQSLILPNGCFSSSIFP
;
A
#
# COMPACT_ATOMS: atom_id res chain seq x y z
N MET A 1 -1.81 -30.32 -12.69
CA MET A 1 -2.68 -29.13 -12.83
C MET A 1 -4.17 -29.46 -12.80
N ARG A 2 -4.72 -30.26 -13.74
CA ARG A 2 -6.16 -30.63 -13.73
C ARG A 2 -6.61 -31.34 -12.46
N ASP A 3 -5.81 -32.28 -11.96
CA ASP A 3 -6.15 -33.02 -10.74
C ASP A 3 -6.20 -32.13 -9.49
N PHE A 4 -5.34 -31.10 -9.44
CA PHE A 4 -5.39 -30.08 -8.38
C PHE A 4 -6.67 -29.25 -8.50
N LEU A 5 -6.98 -28.73 -9.70
CA LEU A 5 -8.17 -27.90 -9.93
C LEU A 5 -9.49 -28.66 -9.65
N ASN A 6 -9.49 -29.97 -9.79
CA ASN A 6 -10.64 -30.82 -9.44
C ASN A 6 -10.77 -31.09 -7.93
N ARG A 7 -9.69 -30.86 -7.15
CA ARG A 7 -9.64 -31.11 -5.70
C ARG A 7 -9.76 -29.85 -4.86
N ILE A 8 -9.50 -28.67 -5.44
CA ILE A 8 -9.67 -27.41 -4.73
C ILE A 8 -11.15 -27.13 -4.50
N ASN A 9 -11.45 -26.60 -3.32
CA ASN A 9 -12.75 -26.01 -3.06
C ASN A 9 -12.63 -24.49 -3.20
N ILE A 10 -13.33 -23.90 -4.17
CA ILE A 10 -13.34 -22.44 -4.39
C ILE A 10 -13.87 -21.70 -3.15
N ASP A 11 -14.79 -22.30 -2.39
CA ASP A 11 -15.27 -21.72 -1.14
C ASP A 11 -14.14 -21.64 -0.11
N ASN A 12 -13.25 -22.62 -0.03
CA ASN A 12 -12.07 -22.53 0.86
C ASN A 12 -11.11 -21.41 0.45
N ILE A 13 -11.14 -20.98 -0.82
CA ILE A 13 -10.32 -19.87 -1.32
C ILE A 13 -10.98 -18.52 -1.00
N LEU A 14 -12.32 -18.44 -1.00
CA LEU A 14 -13.06 -17.18 -0.81
C LEU A 14 -13.55 -16.94 0.62
N LEU A 15 -13.92 -17.98 1.36
CA LEU A 15 -14.41 -17.91 2.75
C LEU A 15 -13.44 -17.18 3.69
N PRO A 16 -12.11 -17.42 3.64
CA PRO A 16 -11.17 -16.70 4.51
C PRO A 16 -11.13 -15.20 4.24
N LEU A 17 -11.70 -14.74 3.12
CA LEU A 17 -11.72 -13.34 2.72
C LEU A 17 -13.03 -12.60 3.10
N GLN A 18 -14.02 -13.29 3.66
CA GLN A 18 -15.34 -12.73 3.99
C GLN A 18 -15.42 -12.10 5.39
N ASN A 19 -14.49 -12.41 6.30
CA ASN A 19 -14.43 -11.82 7.65
C ASN A 19 -13.48 -10.62 7.65
N ASN A 20 -14.02 -9.40 7.75
CA ASN A 20 -13.24 -8.20 7.41
C ASN A 20 -12.12 -7.85 8.41
N ASP A 21 -12.37 -7.82 9.72
CA ASP A 21 -11.42 -7.17 10.64
C ASP A 21 -10.17 -8.00 10.96
N ASP A 22 -10.32 -9.26 11.37
CA ASP A 22 -9.19 -10.15 11.67
C ASP A 22 -8.37 -10.46 10.40
N MET A 23 -9.04 -10.56 9.26
CA MET A 23 -8.40 -10.78 7.97
C MET A 23 -7.60 -9.55 7.52
N ILE A 24 -8.11 -8.33 7.67
CA ILE A 24 -7.34 -7.12 7.32
C ILE A 24 -6.05 -7.06 8.14
N GLN A 25 -6.09 -7.40 9.43
CA GLN A 25 -4.90 -7.44 10.28
C GLN A 25 -3.91 -8.55 9.90
N MET A 26 -4.41 -9.75 9.60
CA MET A 26 -3.59 -10.86 9.11
C MET A 26 -2.95 -10.53 7.76
N LEU A 27 -3.71 -9.97 6.81
CA LEU A 27 -3.21 -9.61 5.49
C LEU A 27 -2.15 -8.51 5.61
N LYS A 28 -2.38 -7.49 6.45
CA LYS A 28 -1.39 -6.46 6.79
C LYS A 28 -0.06 -7.04 7.26
N SER A 29 -0.08 -8.10 8.07
CA SER A 29 1.14 -8.68 8.61
C SER A 29 1.89 -9.58 7.62
N GLN A 30 1.18 -10.28 6.75
CA GLN A 30 1.76 -11.26 5.82
C GLN A 30 2.17 -10.68 4.47
N LEU A 31 1.57 -9.59 4.04
CA LEU A 31 1.84 -8.96 2.73
C LEU A 31 2.60 -7.63 2.90
N LYS A 32 3.40 -7.48 3.97
CA LYS A 32 4.11 -6.24 4.34
C LYS A 32 5.01 -5.67 3.24
N ASN A 33 5.51 -6.52 2.33
CA ASN A 33 6.45 -6.12 1.29
C ASN A 33 5.77 -5.74 -0.03
N THR A 34 4.45 -5.88 -0.13
CA THR A 34 3.69 -5.53 -1.33
C THR A 34 3.09 -4.14 -1.18
N LEU A 35 3.62 -3.18 -1.94
CA LEU A 35 3.23 -1.77 -1.86
C LEU A 35 1.80 -1.54 -2.38
N VAL A 36 1.41 -2.26 -3.43
CA VAL A 36 0.09 -2.20 -4.05
C VAL A 36 -0.45 -3.62 -4.16
N LEU A 37 -1.51 -3.90 -3.39
CA LEU A 37 -2.15 -5.20 -3.41
C LEU A 37 -3.19 -5.26 -4.53
N THR A 38 -3.23 -6.37 -5.27
CA THR A 38 -4.31 -6.64 -6.24
C THR A 38 -5.24 -7.74 -5.73
N GLY A 39 -6.44 -7.82 -6.31
CA GLY A 39 -7.37 -8.92 -6.02
C GLY A 39 -6.78 -10.30 -6.34
N LYS A 40 -5.88 -10.39 -7.33
CA LYS A 40 -5.16 -11.63 -7.66
C LYS A 40 -4.19 -12.03 -6.57
N ASP A 41 -3.53 -11.09 -5.90
CA ASP A 41 -2.58 -11.38 -4.82
C ASP A 41 -3.29 -12.00 -3.61
N LEU A 42 -4.52 -11.57 -3.33
CA LEU A 42 -5.39 -12.18 -2.31
C LEU A 42 -5.69 -13.64 -2.63
N ILE A 43 -6.04 -13.93 -3.89
CA ILE A 43 -6.32 -15.29 -4.34
C ILE A 43 -5.05 -16.13 -4.34
N ARG A 44 -3.93 -15.60 -4.82
CA ARG A 44 -2.63 -16.29 -4.83
C ARG A 44 -2.27 -16.81 -3.45
N ARG A 45 -2.39 -15.99 -2.41
CA ARG A 45 -2.14 -16.38 -1.02
C ARG A 45 -3.01 -17.56 -0.60
N ASN A 46 -4.31 -17.52 -0.90
CA ASN A 46 -5.22 -18.59 -0.49
C ASN A 46 -5.03 -19.85 -1.33
N VAL A 47 -4.63 -19.71 -2.60
CA VAL A 47 -4.20 -20.81 -3.45
C VAL A 47 -2.94 -21.46 -2.90
N GLU A 48 -1.94 -20.68 -2.47
CA GLU A 48 -0.75 -21.21 -1.80
C GLU A 48 -1.14 -22.03 -0.57
N HIS A 49 -1.99 -21.49 0.29
CA HIS A 49 -2.46 -22.21 1.47
C HIS A 49 -3.22 -23.50 1.12
N GLU A 50 -4.11 -23.44 0.13
CA GLU A 50 -4.88 -24.60 -0.30
C GLU A 50 -3.98 -25.66 -0.95
N VAL A 51 -2.99 -25.26 -1.76
CA VAL A 51 -1.96 -26.16 -2.28
C VAL A 51 -1.29 -26.92 -1.14
N HIS A 52 -0.85 -26.25 -0.09
CA HIS A 52 -0.24 -26.94 1.06
C HIS A 52 -1.21 -27.93 1.73
N ARG A 53 -2.51 -27.64 1.77
CA ARG A 53 -3.54 -28.52 2.33
C ARG A 53 -3.77 -29.79 1.49
N VAL A 54 -3.87 -29.67 0.17
CA VAL A 54 -4.24 -30.78 -0.72
C VAL A 54 -3.06 -31.49 -1.38
N ARG A 55 -1.84 -30.97 -1.24
CA ARG A 55 -0.65 -31.54 -1.86
C ARG A 55 -0.41 -32.98 -1.40
N SER A 56 -0.31 -33.87 -2.38
CA SER A 56 0.28 -35.21 -2.20
C SER A 56 1.78 -35.13 -2.51
N ASN A 57 2.59 -36.01 -1.92
CA ASN A 57 4.06 -35.92 -1.89
C ASN A 57 4.77 -35.77 -3.26
N ASN A 58 4.09 -36.07 -4.39
CA ASN A 58 4.69 -36.03 -5.73
C ASN A 58 4.12 -34.93 -6.65
N ASP A 59 3.18 -34.11 -6.19
CA ASP A 59 2.59 -33.06 -7.02
C ASP A 59 3.44 -31.78 -6.98
N ILE A 60 3.91 -31.36 -8.16
CA ILE A 60 4.43 -30.01 -8.42
C ILE A 60 3.27 -29.19 -8.95
N ILE A 61 2.80 -28.23 -8.15
CA ILE A 61 1.72 -27.32 -8.51
C ILE A 61 2.32 -25.93 -8.73
N ASP A 62 2.18 -25.42 -9.94
CA ASP A 62 2.48 -24.03 -10.26
C ASP A 62 1.37 -23.13 -9.71
N ILE A 63 1.69 -22.41 -8.64
CA ILE A 63 0.78 -21.50 -7.94
C ILE A 63 0.32 -20.37 -8.85
N ASP A 64 1.17 -19.85 -9.73
CA ASP A 64 0.88 -18.68 -10.56
C ASP A 64 -0.12 -19.09 -11.66
N SER A 65 0.12 -20.25 -12.26
CA SER A 65 -0.79 -20.85 -13.23
C SER A 65 -2.14 -21.18 -12.59
N ALA A 66 -2.14 -21.82 -11.41
CA ALA A 66 -3.36 -22.11 -10.66
C ALA A 66 -4.16 -20.85 -10.34
N THR A 67 -3.50 -19.82 -9.83
CA THR A 67 -4.09 -18.52 -9.49
C THR A 67 -4.72 -17.88 -10.73
N ASN A 68 -4.03 -17.90 -11.87
CA ASN A 68 -4.55 -17.35 -13.11
C ASN A 68 -5.78 -18.12 -13.61
N ILE A 69 -5.77 -19.45 -13.54
CA ILE A 69 -6.93 -20.27 -13.94
C ILE A 69 -8.13 -19.97 -13.03
N ILE A 70 -7.93 -19.93 -11.71
CA ILE A 70 -8.99 -19.62 -10.76
C ILE A 70 -9.54 -18.22 -11.03
N TRP A 71 -8.67 -17.22 -11.13
CA TRP A 71 -9.06 -15.84 -11.37
C TRP A 71 -9.86 -15.65 -12.67
N ASN A 72 -9.40 -16.25 -13.78
CA ASN A 72 -9.98 -16.04 -15.09
C ASN A 72 -11.21 -16.92 -15.34
N SER A 73 -11.21 -18.15 -14.82
CA SER A 73 -12.18 -19.19 -15.23
C SER A 73 -13.14 -19.62 -14.12
N HIS A 74 -12.79 -19.44 -12.84
CA HIS A 74 -13.62 -19.89 -11.71
C HIS A 74 -14.26 -18.77 -10.91
N LEU A 75 -13.76 -17.53 -11.05
CA LEU A 75 -14.39 -16.37 -10.43
C LEU A 75 -15.39 -15.71 -11.38
N THR A 76 -16.51 -15.26 -10.82
CA THR A 76 -17.46 -14.37 -11.49
C THR A 76 -16.91 -12.94 -11.55
N ASN A 77 -17.49 -12.11 -12.43
CA ASN A 77 -17.17 -10.68 -12.47
C ASN A 77 -17.39 -10.00 -11.10
N SER A 78 -18.52 -10.27 -10.45
CA SER A 78 -18.82 -9.69 -9.14
C SER A 78 -17.81 -10.08 -8.06
N GLN A 79 -17.34 -11.33 -8.06
CA GLN A 79 -16.29 -11.78 -7.14
C GLN A 79 -14.95 -11.08 -7.43
N ARG A 80 -14.56 -10.91 -8.70
CA ARG A 80 -13.36 -10.16 -9.08
C ARG A 80 -13.44 -8.70 -8.64
N GLU A 81 -14.56 -8.04 -8.90
CA GLU A 81 -14.82 -6.65 -8.47
C GLU A 81 -14.72 -6.50 -6.96
N TRP A 82 -15.34 -7.42 -6.22
CA TRP A 82 -15.25 -7.42 -4.76
C TRP A 82 -13.81 -7.61 -4.26
N LEU A 83 -13.04 -8.53 -4.84
CA LEU A 83 -11.64 -8.74 -4.49
C LEU A 83 -10.76 -7.52 -4.80
N MET A 84 -11.01 -6.84 -5.92
CA MET A 84 -10.28 -5.60 -6.25
C MET A 84 -10.56 -4.51 -5.21
N ARG A 85 -11.83 -4.26 -4.88
CA ARG A 85 -12.22 -3.31 -3.83
C ARG A 85 -11.63 -3.66 -2.47
N LEU A 86 -11.56 -4.96 -2.16
CA LEU A 86 -10.99 -5.41 -0.91
C LEU A 86 -9.47 -5.13 -0.86
N ALA A 87 -8.76 -5.41 -1.95
CA ALA A 87 -7.33 -5.16 -2.05
C ALA A 87 -7.01 -3.65 -1.96
N ASP A 88 -7.84 -2.81 -2.58
CA ASP A 88 -7.73 -1.34 -2.48
C ASP A 88 -7.95 -0.86 -1.04
N ASN A 89 -8.99 -1.37 -0.36
CA ASN A 89 -9.26 -1.02 1.02
C ASN A 89 -8.07 -1.37 1.93
N ILE A 90 -7.53 -2.59 1.80
CA ILE A 90 -6.35 -3.03 2.58
C ILE A 90 -5.15 -2.12 2.31
N SER A 91 -4.89 -1.79 1.04
CA SER A 91 -3.78 -0.94 0.63
C SER A 91 -3.93 0.49 1.18
N ASN A 92 -5.12 1.08 1.06
CA ASN A 92 -5.44 2.40 1.60
C ASN A 92 -5.34 2.43 3.13
N ASN A 93 -5.82 1.38 3.80
CA ASN A 93 -5.77 1.31 5.25
C ASN A 93 -4.32 1.21 5.76
N ARG A 94 -3.45 0.44 5.09
CA ARG A 94 -2.01 0.41 5.42
C ARG A 94 -1.34 1.75 5.27
N ASN A 95 -1.65 2.44 4.17
CA ASN A 95 -1.03 3.71 3.83
C ASN A 95 -1.72 4.90 4.49
N SER A 96 -2.80 4.69 5.25
CA SER A 96 -3.62 5.75 5.83
C SER A 96 -2.83 6.75 6.67
N GLU A 97 -1.93 6.26 7.54
CA GLU A 97 -1.05 7.11 8.35
C GLU A 97 -0.03 7.87 7.48
N THR A 98 0.50 7.24 6.43
CA THR A 98 1.44 7.89 5.52
C THR A 98 0.74 8.97 4.69
N ILE A 99 -0.43 8.66 4.16
CA ILE A 99 -1.30 9.60 3.43
C ILE A 99 -1.71 10.74 4.36
N TYR A 100 -2.06 10.45 5.61
CA TYR A 100 -2.38 11.44 6.61
C TYR A 100 -1.18 12.38 6.84
N ARG A 101 0.02 11.84 7.11
CA ARG A 101 1.24 12.65 7.27
C ARG A 101 1.57 13.48 6.03
N MET A 102 1.44 12.92 4.84
CA MET A 102 1.62 13.66 3.58
C MET A 102 0.61 14.81 3.45
N SER A 103 -0.64 14.61 3.86
CA SER A 103 -1.66 15.67 3.81
C SER A 103 -1.34 16.84 4.75
N GLN A 104 -0.59 16.61 5.84
CA GLN A 104 -0.16 17.66 6.76
C GLN A 104 0.96 18.54 6.19
N ILE A 105 1.63 18.16 5.10
CA ILE A 105 2.72 18.98 4.49
C ILE A 105 2.22 20.36 4.06
N ASN A 106 0.96 20.46 3.64
CA ASN A 106 0.35 21.73 3.23
C ASN A 106 -0.14 22.59 4.41
N ILE A 107 0.06 22.16 5.66
CA ILE A 107 -0.37 22.88 6.86
C ILE A 107 0.83 23.65 7.44
N PRO A 108 0.73 24.99 7.56
CA PRO A 108 1.76 25.78 8.22
C PRO A 108 2.01 25.28 9.65
N GLN A 109 3.28 25.03 9.97
CA GLN A 109 3.77 24.70 11.29
C GLN A 109 3.70 25.92 12.21
N ILE A 110 3.28 25.73 13.46
CA ILE A 110 3.33 26.79 14.48
C ILE A 110 4.79 26.92 14.96
N THR A 111 5.38 28.08 14.79
CA THR A 111 6.80 28.34 15.08
C THR A 111 6.96 29.42 16.16
N LYS A 112 8.12 29.44 16.84
CA LYS A 112 8.40 30.39 17.92
C LYS A 112 9.34 31.52 17.50
N SER A 113 9.91 31.42 16.30
CA SER A 113 10.82 32.41 15.76
C SER A 113 10.63 32.55 14.25
N SER A 114 11.01 33.70 13.71
CA SER A 114 11.00 33.96 12.27
C SER A 114 11.92 33.03 11.50
N PHE A 115 13.02 32.56 12.10
CA PHE A 115 13.90 31.57 11.48
C PHE A 115 13.19 30.22 11.29
N GLU A 116 12.55 29.71 12.35
CA GLU A 116 11.77 28.46 12.29
C GLU A 116 10.61 28.59 11.29
N ASP A 117 9.92 29.73 11.29
CA ASP A 117 8.81 30.01 10.37
C ASP A 117 9.25 29.90 8.91
N ASN A 118 10.33 30.60 8.56
CA ASN A 118 10.87 30.57 7.20
C ASN A 118 11.36 29.18 6.78
N PHE A 119 11.91 28.41 7.72
CA PHE A 119 12.42 27.07 7.44
C PHE A 119 11.30 26.04 7.22
N PHE A 120 10.27 26.03 8.06
CA PHE A 120 9.20 25.02 8.00
C PHE A 120 8.04 25.40 7.09
N ASN A 121 7.74 26.69 6.95
CA ASN A 121 6.58 27.19 6.21
C ASN A 121 6.95 27.88 4.89
N GLY A 122 8.24 28.12 4.66
CA GLY A 122 8.72 28.94 3.56
C GLY A 122 8.51 30.44 3.83
N TYR A 123 9.07 31.28 2.96
CA TYR A 123 8.90 32.73 3.03
C TYR A 123 7.96 33.19 1.92
N GLY A 124 6.71 33.53 2.26
CA GLY A 124 5.79 34.19 1.33
C GLY A 124 5.25 33.34 0.18
N THR A 125 5.21 32.01 0.31
CA THR A 125 4.85 31.12 -0.81
C THR A 125 3.67 30.24 -0.48
N ASN A 126 2.50 30.59 -1.02
CA ASN A 126 1.53 29.56 -1.38
C ASN A 126 2.25 28.59 -2.33
N PHE A 127 2.34 27.31 -1.99
CA PHE A 127 2.88 26.28 -2.88
C PHE A 127 2.10 26.14 -4.22
N TYR A 128 0.99 26.87 -4.35
CA TYR A 128 0.18 26.98 -5.58
C TYR A 128 0.66 28.08 -6.54
N GLU A 129 1.59 28.94 -6.12
CA GLU A 129 2.14 30.01 -6.96
C GLU A 129 3.50 29.56 -7.53
N GLU A 130 3.53 29.35 -8.86
CA GLU A 130 4.65 28.78 -9.63
C GLU A 130 5.97 29.57 -9.51
N GLU A 131 5.95 30.79 -8.98
CA GLU A 131 7.13 31.67 -8.96
C GLU A 131 8.04 31.49 -7.73
N SER A 132 7.69 30.59 -6.80
CA SER A 132 8.31 30.49 -5.48
C SER A 132 9.66 29.77 -5.41
N PHE A 133 10.03 28.94 -6.41
CA PHE A 133 11.22 28.10 -6.30
C PHE A 133 12.55 28.84 -6.50
N GLN A 134 12.56 30.01 -7.15
CA GLN A 134 13.79 30.76 -7.39
C GLN A 134 14.32 31.47 -6.13
N SER A 135 13.47 31.80 -5.16
CA SER A 135 13.88 32.48 -3.91
C SER A 135 14.47 31.53 -2.87
N LEU A 136 14.21 30.22 -2.98
CA LEU A 136 14.65 29.18 -2.04
C LEU A 136 16.10 28.71 -2.27
N ILE A 137 16.73 29.09 -3.39
CA ILE A 137 18.06 28.61 -3.79
C ILE A 137 19.21 29.49 -3.26
N LEU A 138 18.93 30.62 -2.60
CA LEU A 138 20.00 31.47 -2.07
C LEU A 138 20.33 31.12 -0.62
N PRO A 139 21.49 30.48 -0.34
CA PRO A 139 22.03 30.50 1.00
C PRO A 139 22.47 31.95 1.26
N ASN A 140 21.64 32.75 1.93
CA ASN A 140 22.09 34.04 2.45
C ASN A 140 22.96 33.83 3.70
N GLY A 141 24.08 33.12 3.52
CA GLY A 141 25.27 33.27 4.33
C GLY A 141 26.04 34.48 3.82
N CYS A 142 25.63 35.69 4.20
CA CYS A 142 26.45 36.88 4.04
C CYS A 142 26.87 37.39 5.42
N PHE A 143 28.15 37.15 5.69
CA PHE A 143 28.96 37.47 6.86
C PHE A 143 28.59 38.78 7.57
N SER A 144 28.13 38.70 8.83
CA SER A 144 28.36 39.80 9.77
C SER A 144 29.71 39.54 10.44
N SER A 145 30.74 40.28 10.01
CA SER A 145 31.93 40.48 10.83
C SER A 145 31.55 41.24 12.09
N SER A 146 31.25 40.53 13.17
CA SER A 146 31.23 41.09 14.52
C SER A 146 32.16 40.26 15.39
N ILE A 147 33.28 40.89 15.71
CA ILE A 147 34.27 40.47 16.71
C ILE A 147 33.53 40.21 18.02
N PHE A 148 33.65 39.00 18.56
CA PHE A 148 33.27 38.73 19.95
C PHE A 148 34.42 39.18 20.88
N PRO A 149 34.12 39.75 22.06
CA PRO A 149 35.12 40.11 23.06
C PRO A 149 35.82 38.88 23.66
#